data_AF-A0A3D6BHE2-F1
#
_entry.id   AF-A0A3D6BHE2-F1
#
_cell.length_a   1.000
_cell.length_b   1.000
_cell.length_c   1.000
_cell.angle_alpha   90.00
_cell.angle_beta   90.00
_cell.angle_gamma   90.00
#
_symmetry.space_group_name_H-M   'P 1'
#
loop_
_entity.id
_entity.type
_entity.pdbx_description
1 polymer ?
#
loop_
_entity_poly.entity_id
_entity_poly.type
_entity_poly.pdbx_seq_one_letter_code
_entity_poly.pdbx_strand_id
1 'polypeptide(L)' 'MYSRKSKFTGKGESIENQIELCRQYIAMHFGEDAAENVLVYEDEGFSGGNLERPQFKKMMKDSQKIAFAAIVVYR' A
#
# COMPACT_ATOMS: atom_id res chain seq x y z
N MET A 1 -4.27 0.42 -0.73
CA MET A 1 -3.08 -0.44 -0.91
C MET A 1 -2.06 -0.17 0.19
N TYR A 2 -1.26 -1.17 0.54
CA TYR A 2 -0.13 -1.02 1.46
C TYR A 2 1.17 -1.51 0.80
N SER A 3 2.20 -0.66 0.80
CA SER A 3 3.55 -0.99 0.35
C SER A 3 4.57 -0.80 1.47
N ARG A 4 5.66 -1.58 1.43
CA ARG A 4 6.76 -1.49 2.39
C ARG A 4 8.09 -1.81 1.74
N LYS A 5 9.10 -1.01 2.03
CA LYS A 5 10.50 -1.28 1.66
C LYS A 5 11.40 -1.28 2.90
N SER A 6 12.26 -2.28 3.02
CA SER A 6 13.07 -2.47 4.24
C SER A 6 14.26 -1.52 4.37
N LYS A 7 14.73 -0.97 3.25
CA LYS A 7 15.89 -0.06 3.19
C LYS A 7 15.53 1.14 2.34
N PHE A 8 16.01 2.32 2.73
CA PHE A 8 16.03 3.51 1.87
C PHE A 8 17.04 3.26 0.76
N THR A 9 16.58 2.80 -0.40
CA THR A 9 17.49 2.50 -1.51
C THR A 9 16.81 2.73 -2.85
N GLY A 10 17.55 3.34 -3.80
CA GLY A 10 17.15 3.41 -5.20
C GLY A 10 17.32 2.10 -5.97
N LYS A 11 17.73 0.99 -5.31
CA LYS A 11 17.80 -0.34 -5.91
C LYS A 11 16.50 -1.11 -5.68
N GLY A 12 16.09 -1.88 -6.68
CA GLY A 12 14.79 -2.57 -6.72
C GLY A 12 13.73 -1.78 -7.46
N GLU A 13 12.53 -2.34 -7.57
CA GLU A 13 11.40 -1.68 -8.21
C GLU A 13 11.01 -0.40 -7.44
N SER A 14 10.66 0.66 -8.17
CA SER A 14 10.27 1.93 -7.56
C SER A 14 8.92 1.79 -6.88
N ILE A 15 8.72 2.55 -5.80
CA ILE A 15 7.43 2.65 -5.11
C ILE A 15 6.33 3.06 -6.09
N GLU A 16 6.63 3.99 -6.98
CA GLU A 16 5.72 4.44 -8.04
C GLU A 16 5.27 3.28 -8.92
N ASN A 17 6.19 2.39 -9.32
CA ASN A 17 5.84 1.23 -10.12
C ASN A 17 4.96 0.23 -9.33
N GLN A 18 5.24 0.03 -8.04
CA GLN A 18 4.39 -0.82 -7.18
C GLN A 18 2.98 -0.26 -7.04
N ILE A 19 2.86 1.06 -6.90
CA ILE A 19 1.57 1.76 -6.87
C ILE A 19 0.85 1.59 -8.19
N GLU A 20 1.54 1.78 -9.30
CA GLU A 20 0.97 1.63 -10.65
C GLU A 20 0.45 0.21 -10.88
N LEU A 21 1.25 -0.81 -10.57
CA LEU A 21 0.83 -2.22 -10.69
C LEU A 21 -0.38 -2.53 -9.79
N CYS A 22 -0.41 -1.97 -8.57
CA CYS A 22 -1.55 -2.10 -7.68
C CYS A 22 -2.80 -1.39 -8.22
N ARG A 23 -2.66 -0.19 -8.81
CA ARG A 23 -3.78 0.52 -9.43
C ARG A 23 -4.33 -0.23 -10.63
N GLN A 24 -3.48 -0.76 -11.49
CA GLN A 24 -3.90 -1.58 -12.63
C GLN A 24 -4.65 -2.84 -12.17
N TYR A 25 -4.14 -3.51 -11.13
CA TYR A 25 -4.84 -4.63 -10.52
C TYR A 25 -6.22 -4.22 -9.98
N ILE A 26 -6.31 -3.09 -9.29
CA ILE A 26 -7.58 -2.58 -8.76
C ILE A 26 -8.53 -2.21 -9.89
N ALA A 27 -8.06 -1.51 -10.92
CA ALA A 27 -8.87 -1.11 -12.08
C ALA A 27 -9.46 -2.34 -12.78
N MET A 28 -8.65 -3.38 -12.99
CA MET A 28 -9.07 -4.61 -13.65
C MET A 28 -10.13 -5.40 -12.86
N HIS A 29 -10.08 -5.38 -11.53
CA HIS A 29 -10.95 -6.20 -10.68
C HIS A 29 -12.10 -5.44 -10.02
N PHE A 30 -11.97 -4.13 -9.83
CA PHE A 30 -12.90 -3.29 -9.07
C PHE A 30 -13.30 -2.01 -9.82
N GLY A 31 -12.74 -1.75 -11.02
CA GLY A 31 -13.05 -0.60 -11.87
C GLY A 31 -12.11 0.60 -11.67
N GLU A 32 -12.06 1.47 -12.68
CA GLU A 32 -11.20 2.67 -12.70
C GLU A 32 -11.47 3.61 -11.52
N ASP A 33 -12.73 3.82 -11.16
CA ASP A 33 -13.09 4.67 -10.01
C ASP A 33 -12.50 4.15 -8.69
N ALA A 34 -12.44 2.83 -8.50
CA ALA A 34 -11.81 2.24 -7.33
C ALA A 34 -10.28 2.41 -7.36
N ALA A 35 -9.67 2.42 -8.55
CA ALA A 35 -8.24 2.63 -8.71
C ALA A 35 -7.82 4.09 -8.47
N GLU A 36 -8.67 5.05 -8.87
CA GLU A 36 -8.47 6.48 -8.61
C GLU A 36 -8.65 6.83 -7.13
N ASN A 37 -9.63 6.22 -6.45
CA ASN A 37 -9.95 6.48 -5.05
C ASN A 37 -9.18 5.61 -4.04
N VAL A 38 -8.14 4.88 -4.49
CA VAL A 38 -7.37 4.01 -3.60
C VAL A 38 -6.60 4.82 -2.55
N LEU A 39 -6.73 4.44 -1.28
CA LEU A 39 -5.88 4.95 -0.21
C LEU A 39 -4.50 4.28 -0.25
N VAL A 40 -3.42 5.06 -0.29
CA VAL A 40 -2.04 4.56 -0.33
C VAL A 40 -1.40 4.71 1.04
N TYR A 41 -0.83 3.61 1.55
CA TYR A 41 -0.08 3.56 2.80
C TYR A 41 1.30 2.97 2.52
N GLU A 42 2.36 3.66 2.94
CA GLU A 42 3.74 3.30 2.56
C GLU A 42 4.73 3.40 3.74
N ASP A 43 5.48 2.34 4.00
CA ASP A 43 6.56 2.36 4.99
C ASP A 43 7.91 2.02 4.34
N GLU A 44 8.78 3.02 4.12
CA GLU A 44 10.18 2.82 3.72
C GLU A 44 11.13 2.86 4.93
N GLY A 45 12.15 2.00 4.93
CA GLY A 45 13.13 1.89 6.02
C GLY A 45 12.68 1.01 7.19
N PHE A 46 11.53 0.34 7.07
CA PHE A 46 11.00 -0.51 8.13
C PHE A 46 11.18 -1.99 7.81
N SER A 47 11.77 -2.73 8.75
CA SER A 47 11.86 -4.19 8.67
C SER A 47 10.46 -4.83 8.77
N GLY A 48 10.33 -6.07 8.31
CA GLY A 48 9.12 -6.88 8.54
C GLY A 48 9.06 -7.51 9.93
N GLY A 49 10.05 -7.26 10.78
CA GLY A 49 10.21 -7.93 12.08
C GLY A 49 9.36 -7.35 13.21
N ASN A 50 8.69 -6.20 13.01
CA ASN A 50 7.78 -5.63 14.00
C ASN A 50 6.63 -4.86 13.33
N LEU A 51 5.63 -4.51 14.15
CA LEU A 51 4.45 -3.73 13.74
C LEU A 51 4.62 -2.22 14.01
N GLU A 52 5.82 -1.76 14.40
CA GLU A 52 6.15 -0.36 14.68
C GLU A 52 6.39 0.42 13.39
N ARG A 53 5.34 0.47 12.56
CA ARG A 53 5.35 0.99 11.20
C ARG A 53 4.28 2.07 11.07
N PRO A 54 4.65 3.36 10.87
CA PRO A 54 3.72 4.48 10.94
C PRO A 54 2.51 4.35 10.00
N GLN A 55 2.72 4.04 8.72
CA GLN A 55 1.62 3.95 7.77
C GLN A 55 0.81 2.67 7.96
N PHE A 56 1.44 1.56 8.34
CA PHE A 56 0.71 0.36 8.77
C PHE A 56 -0.22 0.65 9.95
N LYS A 57 0.27 1.33 10.99
CA LYS A 57 -0.54 1.71 12.16
C LYS A 57 -1.67 2.67 11.77
N LYS A 58 -1.41 3.61 10.87
CA LYS A 58 -2.44 4.50 10.32
C LYS A 58 -3.52 3.70 9.58
N MET A 59 -3.13 2.80 8.69
CA MET A 59 -4.05 1.91 7.97
C MET A 59 -4.93 1.09 8.92
N MET A 60 -4.35 0.52 9.98
CA MET A 60 -5.11 -0.24 10.98
C MET A 60 -6.08 0.61 11.81
N LYS A 61 -5.78 1.89 12.02
CA LYS A 61 -6.72 2.84 12.66
C LYS A 61 -7.82 3.26 11.70
N ASP A 62 -7.45 3.48 10.44
CA ASP A 62 -8.39 3.87 9.39
C ASP A 62 -9.36 2.72 9.07
N SER A 63 -8.92 1.46 9.11
CA SER A 63 -9.79 0.28 8.90
C SER A 63 -10.90 0.12 9.95
N GLN A 64 -10.75 0.76 11.12
CA GLN A 64 -11.78 0.77 12.16
C GLN A 64 -12.85 1.84 11.91
N LYS A 65 -12.56 2.82 11.05
CA LYS A 65 -13.42 3.98 10.78
C LYS A 65 -14.00 3.97 9.36
N ILE A 66 -13.25 3.39 8.43
CA ILE A 66 -13.55 3.33 7.01
C ILE A 66 -13.82 1.87 6.68
N ALA A 67 -14.92 1.61 5.98
CA ALA A 67 -15.19 0.29 5.44
C ALA A 67 -14.29 0.05 4.22
N PHE A 68 -13.17 -0.65 4.43
CA PHE A 68 -12.35 -1.13 3.32
C PHE A 68 -13.01 -2.33 2.65
N ALA A 69 -13.19 -2.27 1.33
CA ALA A 69 -13.61 -3.43 0.54
C ALA A 69 -12.49 -4.48 0.45
N ALA A 70 -11.24 -4.03 0.32
CA ALA A 70 -10.06 -4.89 0.24
C ALA A 70 -8.77 -4.14 0.60
N ILE A 71 -7.72 -4.89 0.96
CA ILE A 71 -6.35 -4.38 1.08
C ILE A 71 -5.49 -5.09 0.04
N VAL A 72 -4.95 -4.33 -0.92
CA VAL A 72 -4.01 -4.80 -1.94
C VAL A 72 -2.58 -4.53 -1.48
N VAL A 73 -1.69 -5.51 -1.61
CA VAL A 73 -0.28 -5.42 -1.23
C VAL A 73 0.61 -5.90 -2.36
N TYR A 74 1.78 -5.26 -2.49
CA TYR A 74 2.84 -5.66 -3.42
C TYR A 74 3.98 -6.34 -2.65
N ARG A 75 4.64 -7.35 -3.24
CA ARG A 75 5.61 -8.21 -2.55
C ARG A 75 7.06 -7.77 -2.74
#